data_AF-A0A0A2VVC1-F1
#
_entry.id   AF-A0A0A2VVC1-F1
#
_cell.length_a   1.000
_cell.length_b   1.000
_cell.length_c   1.000
_cell.angle_alpha   90.00
_cell.angle_beta   90.00
_cell.angle_gamma   90.00
#
_symmetry.space_group_name_H-M   'P 1'
#
loop_
_entity.id
_entity.type
_entity.pdbx_description
1 polymer ?
#
loop_
_entity_poly.entity_id
_entity_poly.type
_entity_poly.pdbx_seq_one_letter_code
_entity_poly.pdbx_strand_id
1 'polypeptide(L)'
;MSHDISKAAVADIYAEKGTTHAEDVVAERNLESRIRNPLDGIPRDELMRNVDDFARSRGLSEHISILRKGALVAQNPTDLDRIDGDEALTAEELAVLDRESKNKWTMPARLFWTIAMCSIGAAVQGWDQTGANGATIFFPSYYGIGGNSAREQILVGLINAAPYIGSA
;
A
#
# COMPACT_ATOMS: atom_id res chain seq x y z
N MET A 1 -23.04 28.71 47.91
CA MET A 1 -23.54 28.80 46.53
C MET A 1 -22.51 29.57 45.72
N SER A 2 -21.83 28.84 44.83
CA SER A 2 -20.91 29.23 43.74
C SER A 2 -19.90 30.37 43.97
N HIS A 3 -18.62 29.99 44.10
CA HIS A 3 -17.48 30.87 43.83
C HIS A 3 -17.17 30.84 42.32
N ASP A 4 -16.99 32.03 41.76
CA ASP A 4 -16.50 32.30 40.40
C ASP A 4 -15.18 31.58 40.10
N ILE A 5 -15.25 30.56 39.25
CA ILE A 5 -14.11 30.08 38.48
C ILE A 5 -14.62 29.92 37.05
N SER A 6 -14.15 30.78 36.14
CA SER A 6 -13.97 30.50 34.70
C SER A 6 -14.15 31.75 33.84
N LYS A 7 -13.15 32.64 33.85
CA LYS A 7 -12.88 33.52 32.70
C LYS A 7 -11.39 33.63 32.37
N ALA A 8 -10.50 33.56 33.37
CA ALA A 8 -9.06 33.54 33.14
C ALA A 8 -8.55 32.22 32.52
N ALA A 9 -9.11 31.07 32.92
CA ALA A 9 -8.67 29.75 32.44
C ALA A 9 -9.06 29.45 30.98
N VAL A 10 -9.97 30.23 30.39
CA VAL A 10 -10.46 29.99 29.01
C VAL A 10 -9.60 30.73 27.97
N ALA A 11 -8.82 31.74 28.38
CA ALA A 11 -7.98 32.52 27.47
C ALA A 11 -6.70 31.78 27.03
N ASP A 12 -6.14 30.92 27.89
CA ASP A 12 -4.89 30.18 27.60
C ASP A 12 -5.11 28.94 26.71
N ILE A 13 -6.36 28.51 26.50
CA ILE A 13 -6.67 27.31 25.70
C ILE A 13 -6.70 27.61 24.19
N TYR A 14 -6.76 28.88 23.80
CA TYR A 14 -6.75 29.32 22.39
C TYR A 14 -5.46 30.05 22.00
N ALA A 15 -4.33 29.70 22.62
CA ALA A 15 -3.03 30.03 22.04
C ALA A 15 -2.81 29.11 20.83
N GLU A 16 -3.36 29.49 19.67
CA GLU A 16 -3.00 28.93 18.38
C GLU A 16 -1.51 29.21 18.18
N LYS A 17 -0.66 28.25 18.55
CA LYS A 17 0.76 28.25 18.17
C LYS A 17 0.78 28.15 16.66
N GLY A 18 0.84 29.29 16.00
CA GLY A 18 1.12 29.37 14.57
C GLY A 18 2.42 28.63 14.32
N THR A 19 2.29 27.42 13.78
CA THR A 19 3.42 26.68 13.25
C THR A 19 3.93 27.51 12.09
N THR A 20 5.21 27.85 12.13
CA THR A 20 5.82 28.64 11.06
C THR A 20 5.86 27.78 9.79
N HIS A 21 5.74 28.39 8.60
CA HIS A 21 5.86 27.64 7.33
C HIS A 21 7.14 26.80 7.23
N ALA A 22 8.20 27.19 7.93
CA ALA A 22 9.43 26.40 8.03
C ALA A 22 9.21 25.09 8.81
N GLU A 23 8.44 25.11 9.89
CA GLU A 23 8.10 23.92 10.69
C GLU A 23 7.13 23.00 9.94
N ASP A 24 6.16 23.54 9.19
CA ASP A 24 5.27 22.75 8.32
C ASP A 24 6.05 22.04 7.21
N VAL A 25 6.95 22.75 6.52
CA VAL A 25 7.80 22.17 5.46
C VAL A 25 8.74 21.10 6.01
N VAL A 26 9.26 21.28 7.23
CA VAL A 26 10.07 20.25 7.91
C VAL A 26 9.22 19.05 8.31
N ALA A 27 8.00 19.26 8.80
CA ALA A 27 7.07 18.19 9.14
C ALA A 27 6.64 17.38 7.89
N GLU A 28 6.35 18.05 6.77
CA GLU A 28 6.02 17.41 5.49
C GLU A 28 7.21 16.60 4.95
N ARG A 29 8.42 17.16 4.95
CA ARG A 29 9.63 16.43 4.53
C ARG A 29 9.91 15.21 5.40
N ASN A 30 9.70 15.33 6.71
CA ASN A 30 9.82 14.21 7.64
C ASN A 30 8.75 13.15 7.38
N LEU A 31 7.52 13.55 7.02
CA LEU A 31 6.45 12.64 6.65
C LEU A 31 6.75 11.90 5.34
N GLU A 32 7.17 12.62 4.29
CA GLU A 32 7.57 12.04 3.01
C GLU A 32 8.75 11.06 3.17
N SER A 33 9.73 11.42 3.99
CA SER A 33 10.88 10.56 4.27
C SER A 33 10.46 9.28 5.00
N ARG A 34 9.53 9.39 5.98
CA ARG A 34 8.94 8.23 6.66
C ARG A 34 8.04 7.38 5.75
N ILE A 35 7.37 7.97 4.78
CA ILE A 35 6.60 7.24 3.75
C ILE A 35 7.56 6.44 2.88
N ARG A 36 8.73 6.99 2.54
CA ARG A 36 9.72 6.34 1.68
C ARG A 36 10.51 5.25 2.41
N ASN A 37 10.94 5.51 3.65
CA ASN A 37 11.56 4.52 4.53
C ASN A 37 11.13 4.77 6.00
N PRO A 38 10.27 3.93 6.57
CA PRO A 38 9.77 4.12 7.93
C PRO A 38 10.83 3.89 9.02
N LEU A 39 11.97 3.27 8.68
CA LEU A 39 13.07 3.02 9.60
C LEU A 39 14.12 4.13 9.60
N ASP A 40 14.05 5.04 8.64
CA ASP A 40 15.02 6.13 8.51
C ASP A 40 14.95 7.08 9.72
N GLY A 41 16.12 7.52 10.18
CA GLY A 41 16.26 8.40 11.35
C GLY A 41 16.07 7.75 12.73
N ILE A 42 15.68 6.46 12.82
CA ILE A 42 15.58 5.76 14.11
C ILE A 42 16.98 5.42 14.65
N PRO A 43 17.33 5.81 15.89
CA PRO A 43 18.63 5.45 16.48
C PRO A 43 18.82 3.94 16.56
N ARG A 44 20.06 3.47 16.35
CA ARG A 44 20.38 2.02 16.30
C ARG A 44 19.86 1.26 17.52
N ASP A 45 20.10 1.75 18.73
CA ASP A 45 19.65 1.08 19.96
C ASP A 45 18.13 0.96 20.04
N GLU A 46 17.41 1.99 19.58
CA GLU A 46 15.96 1.97 19.52
C GLU A 46 15.46 0.99 18.47
N LEU A 47 16.08 0.97 17.29
CA LEU A 47 15.77 0.02 16.23
C LEU A 47 15.98 -1.43 16.70
N MET A 48 17.09 -1.73 17.37
CA MET A 48 17.37 -3.07 17.88
C MET A 48 16.37 -3.51 18.94
N ARG A 49 15.97 -2.61 19.87
CA ARG A 49 14.90 -2.89 20.85
C ARG A 49 13.57 -3.16 20.15
N ASN A 50 13.20 -2.35 19.16
CA ASN A 50 11.95 -2.53 18.42
C ASN A 50 11.92 -3.88 17.67
N VAL A 51 13.06 -4.29 17.10
CA VAL A 51 13.21 -5.61 16.46
C VAL A 51 13.07 -6.74 17.47
N ASP A 52 13.70 -6.63 18.64
CA ASP A 52 13.59 -7.64 19.70
C ASP A 52 12.15 -7.80 20.20
N ASP A 53 11.46 -6.68 20.45
CA ASP A 53 10.08 -6.67 20.90
C ASP A 53 9.13 -7.22 19.82
N PHE A 54 9.38 -6.87 18.56
CA PHE A 54 8.68 -7.46 17.42
C PHE A 54 8.90 -8.98 17.36
N ALA A 55 10.15 -9.44 17.45
CA ALA A 55 10.47 -10.85 17.37
C ALA A 55 9.85 -11.64 18.54
N ARG A 56 9.84 -11.09 19.75
CA ARG A 56 9.19 -11.72 20.91
C ARG A 56 7.67 -11.76 20.76
N SER A 57 7.05 -10.64 20.40
CA SER A 57 5.59 -10.54 20.27
C SER A 57 5.02 -11.40 19.15
N ARG A 58 5.83 -11.69 18.11
CA ARG A 58 5.44 -12.54 16.98
C ARG A 58 5.94 -13.98 17.08
N GLY A 59 6.62 -14.35 18.16
CA GLY A 59 7.17 -15.70 18.32
C GLY A 59 8.33 -16.03 17.38
N LEU A 60 9.03 -15.02 16.88
CA LEU A 60 10.19 -15.11 15.97
C LEU A 60 11.53 -14.93 16.72
N SER A 61 11.57 -15.24 18.02
CA SER A 61 12.76 -14.99 18.84
C SER A 61 14.01 -15.75 18.36
N GLU A 62 13.82 -16.90 17.71
CA GLU A 62 14.91 -17.68 17.08
C GLU A 62 15.57 -16.94 15.89
N HIS A 63 14.87 -15.97 15.30
CA HIS A 63 15.34 -15.20 14.15
C HIS A 63 15.80 -13.78 14.51
N ILE A 64 15.97 -13.45 15.79
CA ILE A 64 16.36 -12.09 16.23
C ILE A 64 17.63 -11.61 15.51
N SER A 65 18.66 -12.46 15.42
CA SER A 65 19.93 -12.06 14.79
C SER A 65 19.74 -11.65 13.33
N ILE A 66 19.00 -12.43 12.53
CA ILE A 66 18.76 -12.10 11.12
C ILE A 66 17.83 -10.89 10.96
N LEU A 67 16.84 -10.74 11.85
CA LEU A 67 15.94 -9.59 11.84
C LEU A 67 16.66 -8.29 12.17
N ARG A 68 17.62 -8.31 13.10
CA ARG A 68 18.45 -7.13 13.43
C ARG A 68 19.31 -6.69 12.25
N LYS A 69 19.99 -7.65 11.60
CA LYS A 69 20.73 -7.40 10.35
C LYS A 69 19.81 -6.82 9.27
N GLY A 70 18.66 -7.47 9.05
CA GLY A 70 17.67 -7.05 8.06
C GLY A 70 17.11 -5.65 8.33
N ALA A 71 16.91 -5.27 9.59
CA ALA A 71 16.47 -3.93 9.97
C ALA A 71 17.51 -2.85 9.64
N LEU A 72 18.81 -3.13 9.85
CA LEU A 72 19.89 -2.21 9.48
C LEU A 72 20.05 -2.10 7.96
N VAL A 73 19.96 -3.21 7.23
CA VAL A 73 19.95 -3.23 5.76
C VAL A 73 18.76 -2.45 5.20
N ALA A 74 17.56 -2.62 5.79
CA ALA A 74 16.36 -1.91 5.37
C ALA A 74 16.39 -0.42 5.73
N GLN A 75 17.02 -0.05 6.86
CA GLN A 75 17.20 1.34 7.26
C GLN A 75 18.12 2.09 6.28
N ASN A 76 19.21 1.48 5.84
CA ASN A 76 20.12 2.10 4.86
C ASN A 76 20.64 1.09 3.82
N PRO A 77 19.87 0.84 2.75
CA PRO A 77 20.22 -0.19 1.75
C PRO A 77 21.41 0.20 0.85
N THR A 78 21.85 1.46 0.89
CA THR A 78 22.96 1.98 0.08
C THR A 78 24.30 1.99 0.81
N ASP A 79 24.32 1.86 2.13
CA ASP A 79 25.51 2.01 2.98
C ASP A 79 25.71 0.75 3.84
N LEU A 80 25.81 -0.41 3.17
CA LEU A 80 25.90 -1.73 3.80
C LEU A 80 27.22 -1.90 4.57
N ASP A 81 28.29 -1.24 4.12
CA ASP A 81 29.63 -1.32 4.72
C ASP A 81 29.70 -0.67 6.13
N ARG A 82 28.71 0.18 6.47
CA ARG A 82 28.61 0.82 7.79
C ARG A 82 28.01 -0.09 8.87
N ILE A 83 27.49 -1.25 8.49
CA ILE A 83 26.93 -2.23 9.43
C ILE A 83 28.10 -2.97 10.10
N ASP A 84 28.36 -2.65 11.36
CA ASP A 84 29.45 -3.20 12.17
C ASP A 84 28.94 -4.03 13.38
N GLY A 85 29.87 -4.57 14.17
CA GLY A 85 29.56 -5.32 15.39
C GLY A 85 28.97 -6.72 15.11
N ASP A 86 28.08 -7.16 16.00
CA ASP A 86 27.44 -8.49 15.91
C ASP A 86 26.48 -8.60 14.70
N GLU A 87 26.06 -7.47 14.13
CA GLU A 87 25.21 -7.41 12.94
C GLU A 87 25.99 -7.26 11.63
N ALA A 88 27.33 -7.29 11.66
CA ALA A 88 28.15 -7.19 10.46
C ALA A 88 27.76 -8.24 9.41
N LEU A 89 27.69 -7.80 8.14
CA LEU A 89 27.38 -8.67 7.02
C LEU A 89 28.61 -9.46 6.60
N THR A 90 28.42 -10.76 6.38
CA THR A 90 29.41 -11.65 5.79
C THR A 90 29.60 -11.33 4.30
N ALA A 91 30.72 -11.79 3.73
CA ALA A 91 30.99 -11.60 2.30
C ALA A 91 29.92 -12.29 1.42
N GLU A 92 29.42 -13.44 1.88
CA GLU A 92 28.33 -14.17 1.24
C GLU A 92 27.02 -13.38 1.27
N GLU A 93 26.64 -12.81 2.42
CA GLU A 93 25.44 -11.98 2.56
C GLU A 93 25.52 -10.74 1.66
N LEU A 94 26.68 -10.07 1.62
CA LEU A 94 26.90 -8.91 0.76
C LEU A 94 26.80 -9.25 -0.73
N ALA A 95 27.37 -10.40 -1.14
CA ALA A 95 27.28 -10.87 -2.52
C ALA A 95 25.84 -11.19 -2.94
N VAL A 96 25.03 -11.73 -2.02
CA VAL A 96 23.59 -11.97 -2.28
C VAL A 96 22.85 -10.65 -2.45
N LEU A 97 23.07 -9.68 -1.57
CA LEU A 97 22.43 -8.36 -1.67
C LEU A 97 22.82 -7.61 -2.95
N ASP A 98 24.10 -7.67 -3.34
CA ASP A 98 24.57 -7.10 -4.61
C ASP A 98 23.92 -7.79 -5.82
N ARG A 99 23.81 -9.13 -5.79
CA ARG A 99 23.13 -9.88 -6.84
C ARG A 99 21.66 -9.48 -6.95
N GLU A 100 20.95 -9.33 -5.84
CA GLU A 100 19.54 -8.90 -5.85
C GLU A 100 19.39 -7.48 -6.39
N SER A 101 20.26 -6.56 -5.96
CA SER A 101 20.28 -5.17 -6.44
C SER A 101 20.50 -5.06 -7.96
N LYS A 102 21.41 -5.88 -8.50
CA LYS A 102 21.72 -5.90 -9.94
C LYS A 102 20.68 -6.67 -10.76
N ASN A 103 19.95 -7.61 -10.15
CA ASN A 103 19.02 -8.52 -10.82
C ASN A 103 17.57 -8.34 -10.35
N LYS A 104 17.10 -7.08 -10.27
CA LYS A 104 15.76 -6.72 -9.75
C LYS A 104 14.58 -7.45 -10.40
N TRP A 105 14.75 -7.87 -11.66
CA TRP A 105 13.71 -8.53 -12.46
C TRP A 105 13.85 -10.04 -12.53
N THR A 106 14.81 -10.62 -11.81
CA THR A 106 15.01 -12.07 -11.76
C THR A 106 13.97 -12.67 -10.81
N MET A 107 12.81 -12.98 -11.37
CA MET A 107 11.71 -13.63 -10.68
C MET A 107 11.42 -14.99 -11.34
N PRO A 108 10.81 -15.94 -10.62
CA PRO A 108 10.43 -17.23 -11.20
C PRO A 108 9.50 -17.04 -12.39
N ALA A 109 9.72 -17.79 -13.49
CA ALA A 109 8.86 -17.74 -14.68
C ALA A 109 7.36 -17.93 -14.37
N ARG A 110 7.05 -18.70 -13.32
CA ARG A 110 5.69 -18.90 -12.82
C ARG A 110 4.99 -17.59 -12.42
N LEU A 111 5.71 -16.65 -11.80
CA LEU A 111 5.14 -15.37 -11.39
C LEU A 111 4.73 -14.55 -12.62
N PHE A 112 5.59 -14.50 -13.66
CA PHE A 112 5.25 -13.84 -14.92
C PHE A 112 4.04 -14.47 -15.60
N TRP A 113 3.94 -15.80 -15.59
CA TRP A 113 2.76 -16.50 -16.11
C TRP A 113 1.48 -16.13 -15.36
N THR A 114 1.52 -16.10 -14.02
CA THR A 114 0.38 -15.67 -13.21
C THR A 114 -0.03 -14.25 -13.56
N ILE A 115 0.91 -13.31 -13.62
CA ILE A 115 0.63 -11.91 -13.98
C ILE A 115 0.00 -11.82 -15.36
N ALA A 116 0.53 -12.56 -16.35
CA ALA A 116 0.00 -12.57 -17.71
C ALA A 116 -1.44 -13.12 -17.75
N MET A 117 -1.70 -14.25 -17.08
CA MET A 117 -3.04 -14.85 -17.03
C MET A 117 -4.05 -13.92 -16.35
N CYS A 118 -3.69 -13.32 -15.20
CA CYS A 118 -4.54 -12.35 -14.51
C CYS A 118 -4.79 -11.12 -15.38
N SER A 119 -3.77 -10.61 -16.09
CA SER A 119 -3.89 -9.46 -16.99
C SER A 119 -4.83 -9.75 -18.16
N ILE A 120 -4.76 -10.95 -18.74
CA ILE A 120 -5.69 -11.37 -19.80
C ILE A 120 -7.12 -11.43 -19.26
N GLY A 121 -7.33 -12.01 -18.07
CA GLY A 121 -8.65 -12.03 -17.43
C GLY A 121 -9.23 -10.62 -17.22
N ALA A 122 -8.41 -9.68 -16.73
CA ALA A 122 -8.80 -8.28 -16.57
C ALA A 122 -9.11 -7.61 -17.92
N ALA A 123 -8.34 -7.90 -18.97
CA ALA A 123 -8.59 -7.37 -20.31
C ALA A 123 -9.91 -7.89 -20.90
N VAL A 124 -10.20 -9.19 -20.76
CA VAL A 124 -11.46 -9.81 -21.18
C VAL A 124 -12.64 -9.21 -20.42
N GLN A 125 -12.51 -9.03 -19.10
CA GLN A 125 -13.53 -8.36 -18.29
C GLN A 125 -13.88 -6.96 -18.81
N GLY A 126 -12.86 -6.16 -19.13
CA GLY A 126 -13.06 -4.82 -19.71
C GLY A 126 -13.68 -4.84 -21.11
N TRP A 127 -13.26 -5.80 -21.94
CA TRP A 127 -13.82 -6.02 -23.28
C TRP A 127 -15.30 -6.36 -23.22
N ASP A 128 -15.69 -7.29 -22.35
CA ASP A 128 -17.09 -7.75 -22.22
C ASP A 128 -18.00 -6.61 -21.74
N GLN A 129 -17.55 -5.81 -20.78
CA GLN A 129 -18.31 -4.65 -20.31
C GLN A 129 -18.52 -3.61 -21.42
N THR A 130 -17.46 -3.31 -22.19
CA THR A 130 -17.53 -2.34 -23.28
C THR A 130 -18.37 -2.86 -24.44
N GLY A 131 -18.29 -4.16 -24.74
CA GLY A 131 -19.08 -4.84 -25.76
C GLY A 131 -20.58 -4.82 -25.44
N ALA A 132 -20.97 -5.16 -24.21
CA ALA A 132 -22.36 -5.12 -23.77
C ALA A 132 -22.93 -3.69 -23.80
N ASN A 133 -22.16 -2.70 -23.35
CA ASN A 133 -22.53 -1.29 -23.43
C ASN A 133 -22.71 -0.84 -24.90
N GLY A 134 -21.82 -1.25 -25.80
CA GLY A 134 -21.93 -0.97 -27.23
C GLY A 134 -23.16 -1.62 -27.86
N ALA A 135 -23.42 -2.89 -27.55
CA ALA A 135 -24.59 -3.62 -28.07
C ALA A 135 -25.92 -2.98 -27.63
N THR A 136 -25.98 -2.45 -26.40
CA THR A 136 -27.17 -1.78 -25.83
C THR A 136 -27.64 -0.58 -26.64
N ILE A 137 -26.77 0.03 -27.44
CA ILE A 137 -27.15 1.13 -28.34
C ILE A 137 -28.02 0.63 -29.50
N PHE A 138 -27.79 -0.61 -29.97
CA PHE A 138 -28.35 -1.10 -31.24
C PHE A 138 -29.43 -2.17 -31.06
N PHE A 139 -29.22 -3.12 -30.14
CA PHE A 139 -30.12 -4.27 -30.01
C PHE A 139 -31.56 -3.90 -29.61
N PRO A 140 -31.82 -2.87 -28.77
CA PRO A 140 -33.20 -2.58 -28.38
C PRO A 140 -34.06 -2.17 -29.58
N SER A 141 -33.51 -1.36 -30.48
CA SER A 141 -34.18 -0.94 -31.72
C SER A 141 -34.33 -2.11 -32.69
N TYR A 142 -33.31 -2.96 -32.83
CA TYR A 142 -33.33 -4.12 -33.72
C TYR A 142 -34.41 -5.14 -33.35
N TYR A 143 -34.58 -5.44 -32.06
CA TYR A 143 -35.57 -6.39 -31.56
C TYR A 143 -36.94 -5.76 -31.26
N GLY A 144 -37.13 -4.47 -31.55
CA GLY A 144 -38.39 -3.77 -31.28
C GLY A 144 -38.72 -3.65 -29.79
N ILE A 145 -37.69 -3.54 -28.93
CA ILE A 145 -37.80 -3.40 -27.46
C ILE A 145 -37.17 -2.08 -26.95
N GLY A 146 -36.94 -1.11 -27.82
CA GLY A 146 -36.35 0.19 -27.48
C GLY A 146 -37.33 1.26 -27.04
N GLY A 147 -38.59 0.91 -26.77
CA GLY A 147 -39.63 1.85 -26.33
C GLY A 147 -39.55 2.22 -24.86
N ASN A 148 -40.43 3.15 -24.45
CA ASN A 148 -40.49 3.68 -23.08
C ASN A 148 -41.47 2.91 -22.16
N SER A 149 -41.99 1.76 -22.59
CA SER A 149 -42.85 0.97 -21.70
C SER A 149 -42.02 0.30 -20.61
N ALA A 150 -42.62 0.09 -19.43
CA ALA A 150 -41.96 -0.60 -18.33
C ALA A 150 -41.48 -2.01 -18.73
N ARG A 151 -42.25 -2.72 -19.58
CA ARG A 151 -41.89 -4.05 -20.08
C ARG A 151 -40.61 -4.02 -20.90
N GLU A 152 -40.47 -3.05 -21.80
CA GLU A 152 -39.31 -2.93 -22.68
C GLU A 152 -38.03 -2.58 -21.90
N GLN A 153 -38.12 -1.65 -20.94
CA GLN A 153 -37.00 -1.30 -20.06
C GLN A 153 -36.55 -2.49 -19.20
N ILE A 154 -37.50 -3.27 -18.68
CA ILE A 154 -37.20 -4.50 -17.94
C ILE A 154 -36.51 -5.53 -18.85
N LEU A 155 -36.95 -5.69 -20.10
CA LEU A 155 -36.32 -6.61 -21.05
C LEU A 155 -34.87 -6.19 -21.39
N VAL A 156 -34.63 -4.90 -21.64
CA VAL A 156 -33.27 -4.38 -21.89
C VAL A 156 -32.38 -4.56 -20.66
N GLY A 157 -32.88 -4.26 -19.46
CA GLY A 157 -32.17 -4.47 -18.21
C GLY A 157 -31.84 -5.94 -17.94
N LEU A 158 -32.80 -6.83 -18.21
CA LEU A 158 -32.62 -8.28 -18.05
C LEU A 158 -31.56 -8.84 -19.00
N ILE A 159 -31.57 -8.40 -20.28
CA ILE A 159 -30.56 -8.82 -21.26
C ILE A 159 -29.16 -8.38 -20.84
N ASN A 160 -29.01 -7.15 -20.34
CA ASN A 160 -27.73 -6.64 -19.85
C ASN A 160 -27.29 -7.29 -18.53
N ALA A 161 -28.22 -7.71 -17.68
CA ALA A 161 -27.93 -8.41 -16.44
C ALA A 161 -27.68 -9.91 -16.64
N ALA A 162 -28.09 -10.50 -17.76
CA ALA A 162 -28.04 -11.94 -18.00
C ALA A 162 -26.64 -12.57 -17.81
N PRO A 163 -25.53 -11.94 -18.26
CA PRO A 163 -24.19 -12.49 -18.01
C PRO A 163 -23.84 -12.59 -16.52
N TYR A 164 -24.29 -11.62 -15.71
CA TYR A 164 -24.06 -11.60 -14.27
C TYR A 164 -24.95 -12.61 -13.53
N ILE A 165 -26.18 -12.80 -14.00
CA ILE A 165 -27.11 -13.81 -13.45
C ILE A 165 -26.61 -15.22 -13.76
N GLY A 166 -26.08 -15.46 -14.97
CA GLY A 166 -25.62 -16.78 -15.41
C GLY A 166 -24.22 -17.18 -14.91
N SER A 167 -23.47 -16.25 -14.32
CA SER A 167 -22.13 -16.48 -13.74
C SER A 167 -22.12 -16.64 -12.22
N ALA A 168 -23.29 -16.54 -11.58
CA ALA A 168 -23.49 -16.79 -10.16
C ALA A 168 -23.56 -18.29 -9.83
#